data_AF-A0A957H664-F1
#
_entry.id   AF-A0A957H664-F1
#
_cell.length_a   1.000
_cell.length_b   1.000
_cell.length_c   1.000
_cell.angle_alpha   90.00
_cell.angle_beta   90.00
_cell.angle_gamma   90.00
#
_symmetry.space_group_name_H-M   'P 1'
#
loop_
_entity.id
_entity.type
_entity.pdbx_description
1 polymer ?
#
loop_
_entity_poly.entity_id
_entity_poly.type
_entity_poly.pdbx_seq_one_letter_code
_entity_poly.pdbx_strand_id
1 'polypeptide(L)'
;MRLIVDGEPVPFTPGDSVLLALLRAGQVPAGPLCCGGDCPNCLATIDGVAYVRACQTTARPGMVVESQPVDSYPELPLTERHGPLAGAENIFCDVVVIGLGDAGQGAVETAAAAGKEVVILETNQGSEAVGIYAGPLVVARTETGMLHVHAREEVIVATGAAEIQPVVPGSRLRGILTPRALGLVAGAGIWLGHVVVVGEPVPGVQATVVSGELVRFEGVDRVEAVVVRDGAGQEQRHPCDTVAVQLGLHPRDALRRMGHDLPVRAVGEAALASDIPTCPGEGLICPCSGVSVADLERIWDQGFHEMELVKRATLAGTGTCQGSVC
;
A
#
# COMPACT_ATOMS: atom_id res chain seq x y z
N MET A 1 -2.83 15.62 -20.72
CA MET A 1 -4.22 15.89 -20.26
C MET A 1 -4.13 16.67 -18.95
N ARG A 2 -5.25 17.12 -18.35
CA ARG A 2 -5.23 17.84 -17.07
C ARG A 2 -6.31 17.34 -16.12
N LEU A 3 -5.97 17.26 -14.85
CA LEU A 3 -6.88 17.13 -13.71
C LEU A 3 -6.78 18.41 -12.86
N ILE A 4 -7.69 18.59 -11.90
CA ILE A 4 -7.72 19.75 -11.00
C ILE A 4 -7.28 19.27 -9.62
N VAL A 5 -6.21 19.84 -9.06
CA VAL A 5 -5.74 19.55 -7.69
C VAL A 5 -5.86 20.81 -6.86
N ASP A 6 -6.66 20.77 -5.80
CA ASP A 6 -6.85 21.91 -4.88
C ASP A 6 -7.17 23.22 -5.64
N GLY A 7 -7.97 23.11 -6.70
CA GLY A 7 -8.37 24.23 -7.57
C GLY A 7 -7.42 24.53 -8.74
N GLU A 8 -6.22 23.96 -8.76
CA GLU A 8 -5.19 24.23 -9.77
C GLU A 8 -5.10 23.15 -10.85
N PRO A 9 -4.96 23.51 -12.14
CA PRO A 9 -4.84 22.54 -13.22
C PRO A 9 -3.46 21.88 -13.25
N VAL A 10 -3.41 20.57 -13.02
CA VAL A 10 -2.19 19.75 -13.04
C VAL A 10 -2.12 18.87 -14.30
N PRO A 11 -1.02 18.91 -15.07
CA PRO A 11 -0.85 18.04 -16.24
C PRO A 11 -0.55 16.59 -15.84
N PHE A 12 -1.01 15.65 -16.66
CA PHE A 12 -0.66 14.22 -16.53
C PHE A 12 -0.50 13.53 -17.89
N THR A 13 0.25 12.42 -17.88
CA THR A 13 0.51 11.54 -19.03
C THR A 13 -0.55 10.43 -19.08
N PRO A 14 -1.08 10.05 -20.27
CA PRO A 14 -1.98 8.89 -20.36
C PRO A 14 -1.38 7.65 -19.66
N GLY A 15 -2.18 7.01 -18.80
CA GLY A 15 -1.74 5.85 -18.01
C GLY A 15 -1.14 6.20 -16.65
N ASP A 16 -0.85 7.47 -16.35
CA ASP A 16 -0.46 7.88 -15.00
C ASP A 16 -1.59 7.56 -14.00
N SER A 17 -1.22 7.11 -12.80
CA SER A 17 -2.10 7.23 -11.64
C SER A 17 -2.18 8.69 -11.18
N VAL A 18 -3.19 9.02 -10.38
CA VAL A 18 -3.31 10.35 -9.78
C VAL A 18 -2.04 10.68 -9.00
N LEU A 19 -1.49 9.75 -8.21
CA LEU A 19 -0.24 9.99 -7.48
C LEU A 19 0.91 10.35 -8.42
N LEU A 20 1.08 9.66 -9.55
CA LEU A 20 2.15 10.01 -10.50
C LEU A 20 1.97 11.42 -11.09
N ALA A 21 0.73 11.83 -11.35
CA ALA A 21 0.44 13.20 -11.77
C ALA A 21 0.84 14.23 -10.70
N LEU A 22 0.52 13.97 -9.42
CA LEU A 22 0.92 14.83 -8.30
C LEU A 22 2.45 14.92 -8.18
N LEU A 23 3.14 13.77 -8.23
CA LEU A 23 4.60 13.71 -8.15
C LEU A 23 5.29 14.46 -9.29
N ARG A 24 4.78 14.36 -10.53
CA ARG A 24 5.27 15.16 -11.67
C ARG A 24 5.10 16.66 -11.46
N ALA A 25 4.04 17.07 -10.76
CA ALA A 25 3.79 18.46 -10.40
C ALA A 25 4.61 18.94 -9.19
N GLY A 26 5.48 18.09 -8.61
CA GLY A 26 6.25 18.39 -7.42
C GLY A 26 5.46 18.29 -6.12
N GLN A 27 4.23 17.79 -6.16
CA GLN A 27 3.38 17.57 -4.99
C GLN A 27 3.66 16.18 -4.42
N VAL A 28 4.65 16.09 -3.53
CA VAL A 28 5.11 14.83 -2.93
C VAL A 28 4.45 14.64 -1.57
N PRO A 29 3.60 13.61 -1.35
CA PRO A 29 2.98 13.41 -0.04
C PRO A 29 3.99 13.13 1.09
N ALA A 30 3.60 13.43 2.33
CA ALA A 30 4.42 13.23 3.51
C ALA A 30 4.47 11.75 3.94
N GLY A 31 5.67 11.29 4.31
CA GLY A 31 5.94 9.92 4.70
C GLY A 31 6.19 8.97 3.52
N PRO A 32 6.42 7.68 3.80
CA PRO A 32 6.93 6.75 2.80
C PRO A 32 5.85 6.35 1.78
N LEU A 33 6.18 6.33 0.49
CA LEU A 33 5.24 5.91 -0.55
C LEU A 33 5.53 4.48 -0.99
N CYS A 34 4.50 3.62 -0.99
CA CYS A 34 4.58 2.24 -1.50
C CYS A 34 4.16 2.12 -2.97
N CYS A 35 3.37 3.07 -3.49
CA CYS A 35 2.70 3.01 -4.79
C CYS A 35 1.87 1.72 -5.05
N GLY A 36 1.65 0.87 -4.04
CA GLY A 36 0.96 -0.42 -4.14
C GLY A 36 -0.39 -0.47 -3.44
N GLY A 37 -0.81 0.61 -2.78
CA GLY A 37 -2.06 0.67 -2.02
C GLY A 37 -1.96 0.18 -0.57
N ASP A 38 -0.76 0.02 -0.02
CA ASP A 38 -0.56 -0.43 1.36
C ASP A 38 -0.54 0.74 2.35
N CYS A 39 0.31 1.74 2.08
CA CYS A 39 0.46 2.93 2.92
C CYS A 39 -0.72 3.91 2.76
N PRO A 40 -1.01 4.74 3.77
CA PRO A 40 -2.09 5.74 3.72
C PRO A 40 -1.65 7.08 3.11
N ASN A 41 -0.36 7.26 2.77
CA ASN A 41 0.21 8.59 2.58
C ASN A 41 -0.26 9.31 1.30
N CYS A 42 -0.86 8.59 0.35
CA CYS A 42 -1.39 9.16 -0.90
C CYS A 42 -2.91 9.29 -0.92
N LEU A 43 -3.57 9.26 0.25
CA LEU A 43 -5.01 9.42 0.32
C LEU A 43 -5.40 10.84 -0.07
N ALA A 44 -6.44 10.95 -0.90
CA ALA A 44 -7.02 12.19 -1.37
C ALA A 44 -8.54 12.05 -1.43
N THR A 45 -9.24 13.18 -1.49
CA THR A 45 -10.64 13.20 -1.94
C THR A 45 -10.62 13.30 -3.45
N ILE A 46 -11.23 12.34 -4.15
CA ILE A 46 -11.25 12.30 -5.61
C ILE A 46 -12.70 12.28 -6.09
N ASP A 47 -13.07 13.25 -6.91
CA ASP A 47 -14.43 13.46 -7.44
C ASP A 47 -15.53 13.49 -6.33
N GLY A 48 -15.14 13.94 -5.13
CA GLY A 48 -16.00 14.02 -3.94
C GLY A 48 -16.03 12.76 -3.06
N VAL A 49 -15.22 11.73 -3.37
CA VAL A 49 -15.08 10.53 -2.55
C VAL A 49 -13.80 10.64 -1.72
N ALA A 50 -13.94 10.65 -0.40
CA ALA A 50 -12.83 10.75 0.54
C ALA A 50 -12.02 9.44 0.66
N TYR A 51 -10.78 9.54 1.15
CA TYR A 51 -9.88 8.42 1.42
C TYR A 51 -9.62 7.52 0.21
N VAL A 52 -9.59 8.10 -0.98
CA VAL A 52 -9.25 7.37 -2.21
C VAL A 52 -7.73 7.30 -2.34
N ARG A 53 -7.21 6.12 -2.67
CA ARG A 53 -5.77 5.90 -2.88
C ARG A 53 -5.36 6.47 -4.24
N ALA A 54 -4.67 7.61 -4.23
CA ALA A 54 -4.23 8.24 -5.47
C ALA A 54 -3.28 7.36 -6.29
N CYS A 55 -2.51 6.45 -5.65
CA CYS A 55 -1.61 5.55 -6.37
C CYS A 55 -2.31 4.47 -7.18
N GLN A 56 -3.54 4.09 -6.81
CA GLN A 56 -4.34 3.07 -7.49
C GLN A 56 -5.45 3.68 -8.37
N THR A 57 -5.59 5.00 -8.38
CA THR A 57 -6.60 5.68 -9.18
C THR A 57 -5.98 6.16 -10.48
N THR A 58 -6.50 5.72 -11.63
CA THR A 58 -6.06 6.22 -12.94
C THR A 58 -6.43 7.70 -13.10
N ALA A 59 -5.47 8.53 -13.52
CA ALA A 59 -5.72 9.94 -13.79
C ALA A 59 -6.62 10.11 -15.04
N ARG A 60 -7.68 10.93 -14.91
CA ARG A 60 -8.63 11.21 -16.00
C ARG A 60 -8.78 12.71 -16.24
N PRO A 61 -9.04 13.15 -17.49
CA PRO A 61 -9.26 14.57 -17.78
C PRO A 61 -10.41 15.15 -16.96
N GLY A 62 -10.20 16.29 -16.32
CA GLY A 62 -11.23 17.01 -15.56
C GLY A 62 -11.56 16.39 -14.19
N MET A 63 -10.89 15.31 -13.78
CA MET A 63 -10.98 14.77 -12.42
C MET A 63 -10.60 15.84 -11.40
N VAL A 64 -11.33 15.89 -10.28
CA VAL A 64 -11.05 16.81 -9.17
C VAL A 64 -10.41 16.04 -8.02
N VAL A 65 -9.27 16.52 -7.57
CA VAL A 65 -8.48 15.94 -6.48
C VAL A 65 -8.31 17.01 -5.42
N GLU A 66 -8.66 16.67 -4.18
CA GLU A 66 -8.54 17.57 -3.04
C GLU A 66 -7.69 16.89 -1.96
N SER A 67 -6.73 17.64 -1.44
CA SER A 67 -5.87 17.21 -0.35
C SER A 67 -6.70 16.91 0.91
N GLN A 68 -6.31 15.86 1.64
CA GLN A 68 -6.96 15.53 2.91
C GLN A 68 -6.67 16.61 3.97
N PRO A 69 -7.64 17.00 4.80
CA PRO A 69 -7.39 17.90 5.91
C PRO A 69 -6.37 17.28 6.89
N VAL A 70 -5.51 18.11 7.49
CA VAL A 70 -4.46 17.63 8.41
C VAL A 70 -5.03 17.33 9.81
N ASP A 71 -5.90 18.21 10.31
CA ASP A 71 -6.40 18.17 11.70
C ASP A 71 -7.91 17.88 11.79
N SER A 72 -8.52 17.39 10.71
CA SER A 72 -9.95 17.08 10.68
C SER A 72 -10.27 15.97 9.70
N TYR A 73 -11.47 15.43 9.80
CA TYR A 73 -11.98 14.51 8.79
C TYR A 73 -12.45 15.28 7.55
N PRO A 74 -12.39 14.66 6.36
CA PRO A 74 -13.05 15.18 5.16
C PRO A 74 -14.52 15.49 5.46
N GLU A 75 -15.00 16.58 4.89
CA GLU A 75 -16.41 16.95 5.04
C GLU A 75 -17.30 15.85 4.47
N LEU A 76 -18.32 15.48 5.24
CA LEU A 76 -19.37 14.61 4.73
C LEU A 76 -20.17 15.39 3.68
N PRO A 77 -20.36 14.86 2.46
CA PRO A 77 -21.13 15.56 1.45
C PRO A 77 -22.56 15.77 1.95
N LEU A 78 -23.00 17.03 2.01
CA LEU A 78 -24.33 17.42 2.52
C LEU A 78 -25.48 16.98 1.60
N THR A 79 -25.17 16.70 0.34
CA THR A 79 -26.13 16.20 -0.64
C THR A 79 -25.85 14.72 -0.91
N GLU A 80 -26.84 13.87 -0.65
CA GLU A 80 -26.79 12.46 -1.04
C GLU A 80 -26.71 12.36 -2.57
N ARG A 81 -25.55 11.91 -3.07
CA ARG A 81 -25.42 11.48 -4.45
C ARG A 81 -25.93 10.05 -4.56
N HIS A 82 -27.17 9.90 -5.01
CA HIS A 82 -27.69 8.60 -5.39
C HIS A 82 -27.03 8.18 -6.71
N GLY A 83 -26.10 7.24 -6.64
CA GLY A 83 -25.63 6.52 -7.82
C GLY A 83 -26.71 5.58 -8.36
N PRO A 84 -26.52 5.00 -9.56
CA PRO A 84 -27.34 3.88 -9.99
C PRO A 84 -27.26 2.75 -8.95
N LEU A 85 -28.34 1.99 -8.81
CA LEU A 85 -28.33 0.80 -7.94
C LEU A 85 -27.23 -0.16 -8.43
N ALA A 86 -26.25 -0.40 -7.57
CA ALA A 86 -25.21 -1.38 -7.80
C ALA A 86 -25.82 -2.79 -7.71
N GLY A 87 -25.74 -3.55 -8.79
CA GLY A 87 -26.16 -4.95 -8.81
C GLY A 87 -25.14 -5.87 -8.13
N ALA A 88 -25.62 -6.99 -7.61
CA ALA A 88 -24.77 -8.11 -7.21
C ALA A 88 -25.03 -9.28 -8.18
N GLU A 89 -23.97 -9.77 -8.83
CA GLU A 89 -24.03 -10.91 -9.74
C GLU A 89 -23.46 -12.15 -9.07
N ASN A 90 -24.11 -13.31 -9.26
CA ASN A 90 -23.58 -14.59 -8.80
C ASN A 90 -22.90 -15.31 -9.96
N ILE A 91 -21.62 -15.61 -9.80
CA ILE A 91 -20.80 -16.34 -10.77
C ILE A 91 -20.37 -17.65 -10.12
N PHE A 92 -20.38 -18.73 -10.88
CA PHE A 92 -19.95 -20.05 -10.44
C PHE A 92 -18.79 -20.51 -11.31
N CYS A 93 -17.76 -21.04 -10.68
CA CYS A 93 -16.57 -21.53 -11.38
C CYS A 93 -15.92 -22.64 -10.55
N ASP A 94 -14.93 -23.32 -11.13
CA ASP A 94 -14.19 -24.34 -10.39
C ASP A 94 -13.12 -23.67 -9.51
N VAL A 95 -12.40 -22.68 -10.08
CA VAL A 95 -11.25 -22.02 -9.43
C VAL A 95 -11.39 -20.51 -9.50
N VAL A 96 -11.10 -19.82 -8.40
CA VAL A 96 -10.91 -18.35 -8.39
C VAL A 96 -9.44 -18.04 -8.18
N VAL A 97 -8.86 -17.16 -9.00
CA VAL A 97 -7.49 -16.63 -8.81
C VAL A 97 -7.57 -15.14 -8.50
N ILE A 98 -6.99 -14.76 -7.36
CA ILE A 98 -6.99 -13.37 -6.88
C ILE A 98 -5.57 -12.79 -7.01
N GLY A 99 -5.41 -11.85 -7.94
CA GLY A 99 -4.14 -11.24 -8.31
C GLY A 99 -3.50 -11.89 -9.54
N LEU A 100 -2.99 -11.06 -10.46
CA LEU A 100 -2.36 -11.45 -11.73
C LEU A 100 -0.87 -11.08 -11.81
N GLY A 101 -0.16 -11.15 -10.68
CA GLY A 101 1.31 -11.25 -10.73
C GLY A 101 1.76 -12.59 -11.33
N ASP A 102 3.07 -12.79 -11.50
CA ASP A 102 3.63 -14.00 -12.13
C ASP A 102 3.07 -15.31 -11.56
N ALA A 103 2.92 -15.40 -10.23
CA ALA A 103 2.36 -16.57 -9.56
C ALA A 103 0.86 -16.77 -9.84
N GLY A 104 0.10 -15.68 -9.97
CA GLY A 104 -1.32 -15.72 -10.31
C GLY A 104 -1.53 -16.14 -11.76
N GLN A 105 -0.74 -15.59 -12.67
CA GLN A 105 -0.74 -15.98 -14.09
C GLN A 105 -0.42 -17.48 -14.25
N GLY A 106 0.63 -17.98 -13.58
CA GLY A 106 0.95 -19.40 -13.59
C GLY A 106 -0.15 -20.29 -12.98
N ALA A 107 -0.86 -19.79 -11.97
CA ALA A 107 -2.01 -20.51 -11.38
C ALA A 107 -3.20 -20.58 -12.36
N VAL A 108 -3.50 -19.49 -13.07
CA VAL A 108 -4.52 -19.46 -14.14
C VAL A 108 -4.18 -20.46 -15.24
N GLU A 109 -2.95 -20.43 -15.75
CA GLU A 109 -2.50 -21.34 -16.82
C GLU A 109 -2.59 -22.81 -16.39
N THR A 110 -2.18 -23.12 -15.16
CA THR A 110 -2.27 -24.47 -14.60
C THR A 110 -3.72 -24.96 -14.50
N ALA A 111 -4.62 -24.13 -13.96
CA ALA A 111 -6.03 -24.48 -13.82
C ALA A 111 -6.72 -24.62 -15.20
N ALA A 112 -6.43 -23.71 -16.13
CA ALA A 112 -6.96 -23.76 -17.49
C ALA A 112 -6.47 -25.01 -18.24
N ALA A 113 -5.20 -25.39 -18.10
CA ALA A 113 -4.65 -26.62 -18.68
C ALA A 113 -5.31 -27.90 -18.12
N ALA A 114 -5.82 -27.83 -16.89
CA ALA A 114 -6.61 -28.90 -16.27
C ALA A 114 -8.10 -28.87 -16.67
N GLY A 115 -8.50 -27.98 -17.57
CA GLY A 115 -9.88 -27.85 -18.07
C GLY A 115 -10.85 -27.23 -17.08
N LYS A 116 -10.36 -26.46 -16.10
CA LYS A 116 -11.19 -25.81 -15.06
C LYS A 116 -11.83 -24.52 -15.57
N GLU A 117 -13.03 -24.23 -15.10
CA GLU A 117 -13.64 -22.90 -15.21
C GLU A 117 -12.95 -21.96 -14.21
N VAL A 118 -12.18 -20.98 -14.72
CA VAL A 118 -11.39 -20.06 -13.90
C VAL A 118 -11.99 -18.66 -13.94
N VAL A 119 -12.23 -18.08 -12.76
CA VAL A 119 -12.54 -16.65 -12.61
C VAL A 119 -11.33 -15.93 -12.03
N ILE A 120 -11.00 -14.80 -12.64
CA ILE A 120 -9.84 -13.98 -12.24
C ILE A 120 -10.34 -12.69 -11.60
N LEU A 121 -9.77 -12.33 -10.47
CA LEU A 121 -10.01 -11.06 -9.79
C LEU A 121 -8.68 -10.28 -9.70
N GLU A 122 -8.60 -9.14 -10.39
CA GLU A 122 -7.42 -8.29 -10.44
C GLU A 122 -7.82 -6.81 -10.28
N THR A 123 -7.23 -6.14 -9.27
CA THR A 123 -7.49 -4.74 -8.94
C THR A 123 -7.23 -3.82 -10.14
N ASN A 124 -6.12 -4.02 -10.86
CA ASN A 124 -5.77 -3.21 -12.02
C ASN A 124 -6.70 -3.44 -13.24
N GLN A 125 -7.52 -4.49 -13.20
CA GLN A 125 -8.57 -4.77 -14.17
C GLN A 125 -9.98 -4.43 -13.63
N GLY A 126 -10.04 -3.70 -12.50
CA GLY A 126 -11.29 -3.20 -11.93
C GLY A 126 -12.09 -4.23 -11.14
N SER A 127 -11.48 -5.33 -10.68
CA SER A 127 -12.13 -6.34 -9.83
C SER A 127 -11.34 -6.57 -8.54
N GLU A 128 -11.85 -6.10 -7.42
CA GLU A 128 -11.16 -6.13 -6.13
C GLU A 128 -11.83 -7.10 -5.16
N ALA A 129 -11.13 -8.17 -4.77
CA ALA A 129 -11.62 -9.08 -3.74
C ALA A 129 -11.70 -8.37 -2.38
N VAL A 130 -12.89 -8.38 -1.77
CA VAL A 130 -13.18 -7.75 -0.48
C VAL A 130 -13.05 -8.76 0.66
N GLY A 131 -13.43 -10.02 0.43
CA GLY A 131 -13.38 -11.05 1.45
C GLY A 131 -13.73 -12.44 0.93
N ILE A 132 -13.37 -13.44 1.73
CA ILE A 132 -13.73 -14.85 1.52
C ILE A 132 -14.67 -15.28 2.66
N TYR A 133 -15.79 -15.90 2.30
CA TYR A 133 -16.86 -16.32 3.20
C TYR A 133 -17.13 -17.83 3.05
N ALA A 134 -17.86 -18.39 4.02
CA ALA A 134 -18.26 -19.80 4.01
C ALA A 134 -19.00 -20.18 2.72
N GLY A 135 -18.74 -21.38 2.20
CA GLY A 135 -19.27 -21.85 0.91
C GLY A 135 -18.32 -21.64 -0.27
N PRO A 136 -16.99 -21.68 -0.02
CA PRO A 136 -15.99 -20.71 -0.50
C PRO A 136 -16.52 -19.64 -1.47
N LEU A 137 -17.14 -18.60 -0.90
CA LEU A 137 -17.63 -17.44 -1.62
C LEU A 137 -16.59 -16.32 -1.57
N VAL A 138 -16.11 -15.87 -2.73
CA VAL A 138 -15.33 -14.63 -2.85
C VAL A 138 -16.25 -13.49 -3.23
N VAL A 139 -16.33 -12.47 -2.38
CA VAL A 139 -17.03 -11.23 -2.70
C VAL A 139 -16.02 -10.25 -3.27
N ALA A 140 -16.30 -9.72 -4.45
CA ALA A 140 -15.44 -8.73 -5.10
C ALA A 140 -16.25 -7.49 -5.50
N ARG A 141 -15.62 -6.32 -5.42
CA ARG A 141 -16.13 -5.05 -5.92
C ARG A 141 -15.68 -4.85 -7.35
N THR A 142 -16.55 -4.33 -8.20
CA THR A 142 -16.21 -3.82 -9.53
C THR A 142 -16.55 -2.34 -9.65
N GLU A 143 -16.21 -1.72 -10.78
CA GLU A 143 -16.62 -0.33 -11.05
C GLU A 143 -18.14 -0.12 -11.04
N THR A 144 -18.91 -1.15 -11.38
CA THR A 144 -20.37 -1.05 -11.60
C THR A 144 -21.21 -1.82 -10.58
N GLY A 145 -20.60 -2.62 -9.71
CA GLY A 145 -21.33 -3.42 -8.74
C GLY A 145 -20.48 -4.37 -7.91
N MET A 146 -21.07 -5.51 -7.58
CA MET A 146 -20.47 -6.56 -6.76
C MET A 146 -20.53 -7.91 -7.48
N LEU A 147 -19.49 -8.71 -7.36
CA LEU A 147 -19.45 -10.10 -7.78
C LEU A 147 -19.47 -11.01 -6.55
N HIS A 148 -20.34 -12.01 -6.59
CA HIS A 148 -20.38 -13.13 -5.66
C HIS A 148 -19.87 -14.35 -6.42
N VAL A 149 -18.59 -14.66 -6.28
CA VAL A 149 -17.92 -15.74 -7.00
C VAL A 149 -17.88 -16.99 -6.12
N HIS A 150 -18.60 -18.01 -6.52
CA HIS A 150 -18.72 -19.30 -5.82
C HIS A 150 -17.74 -20.30 -6.45
N ALA A 151 -16.65 -20.59 -5.75
CA ALA A 151 -15.65 -21.56 -6.18
C ALA A 151 -16.08 -22.98 -5.80
N ARG A 152 -16.11 -23.92 -6.75
CA ARG A 152 -16.44 -25.32 -6.44
C ARG A 152 -15.27 -26.10 -5.86
N GLU A 153 -14.05 -25.75 -6.25
CA GLU A 153 -12.84 -26.51 -5.89
C GLU A 153 -11.91 -25.71 -4.98
N GLU A 154 -11.41 -24.56 -5.45
CA GLU A 154 -10.46 -23.77 -4.65
C GLU A 154 -10.45 -22.27 -4.96
N VAL A 155 -9.97 -21.49 -3.99
CA VAL A 155 -9.57 -20.09 -4.16
C VAL A 155 -8.05 -19.97 -4.02
N ILE A 156 -7.42 -19.37 -5.01
CA ILE A 156 -5.97 -19.14 -5.06
C ILE A 156 -5.70 -17.66 -4.79
N VAL A 157 -5.01 -17.37 -3.69
CA VAL A 157 -4.60 -16.02 -3.29
C VAL A 157 -3.18 -15.77 -3.81
N ALA A 158 -3.06 -14.93 -4.83
CA ALA A 158 -1.81 -14.54 -5.49
C ALA A 158 -1.56 -13.02 -5.38
N THR A 159 -1.91 -12.45 -4.23
CA THR A 159 -1.95 -11.00 -3.95
C THR A 159 -0.59 -10.33 -3.73
N GLY A 160 0.51 -11.10 -3.79
CA GLY A 160 1.87 -10.62 -3.58
C GLY A 160 2.18 -10.27 -2.12
N ALA A 161 3.24 -9.48 -1.91
CA ALA A 161 3.61 -8.93 -0.61
C ALA A 161 3.79 -7.41 -0.65
N ALA A 162 3.65 -6.77 0.51
CA ALA A 162 3.92 -5.35 0.74
C ALA A 162 5.33 -5.17 1.30
N GLU A 163 6.01 -4.09 0.94
CA GLU A 163 7.30 -3.72 1.53
C GLU A 163 7.09 -3.09 2.90
N ILE A 164 7.88 -3.52 3.89
CA ILE A 164 7.83 -3.01 5.26
C ILE A 164 8.28 -1.54 5.28
N GLN A 165 7.54 -0.70 6.00
CA GLN A 165 7.80 0.73 6.09
C GLN A 165 8.69 1.07 7.29
N PRO A 166 9.54 2.11 7.20
CA PRO A 166 10.47 2.46 8.26
C PRO A 166 9.78 3.07 9.48
N VAL A 167 10.08 2.52 10.66
CA VAL A 167 9.72 3.10 11.96
C VAL A 167 10.98 3.66 12.61
N VAL A 168 11.31 4.90 12.25
CA VAL A 168 12.46 5.65 12.78
C VAL A 168 12.11 7.15 12.87
N PRO A 169 12.90 7.97 13.57
CA PRO A 169 12.77 9.43 13.50
C PRO A 169 12.86 9.93 12.05
N GLY A 170 12.01 10.91 11.71
CA GLY A 170 11.96 11.49 10.37
C GLY A 170 11.17 10.68 9.33
N SER A 171 10.56 9.54 9.68
CA SER A 171 9.72 8.75 8.75
C SER A 171 8.50 9.49 8.20
N ARG A 172 8.20 10.72 8.62
CA ARG A 172 7.12 11.56 8.05
C ARG A 172 7.60 12.56 7.01
N LEU A 173 8.90 12.68 6.79
CA LEU A 173 9.45 13.55 5.75
C LEU A 173 8.99 13.10 4.36
N ARG A 174 8.87 14.04 3.44
CA ARG A 174 8.61 13.77 2.01
C ARG A 174 9.86 13.19 1.34
N GLY A 175 9.67 12.44 0.26
CA GLY A 175 10.77 11.88 -0.54
C GLY A 175 11.28 10.51 -0.08
N ILE A 176 10.52 9.82 0.76
CA ILE A 176 10.80 8.44 1.18
C ILE A 176 9.95 7.49 0.34
N LEU A 177 10.57 6.47 -0.24
CA LEU A 177 9.92 5.48 -1.11
C LEU A 177 10.24 4.06 -0.63
N THR A 178 9.40 3.10 -0.96
CA THR A 178 9.83 1.69 -0.97
C THR A 178 10.61 1.38 -2.25
N PRO A 179 11.48 0.36 -2.29
CA PRO A 179 12.22 -0.03 -3.48
C PRO A 179 11.36 -0.21 -4.75
N ARG A 180 10.21 -0.88 -4.67
CA ARG A 180 9.30 -1.02 -5.83
C ARG A 180 8.67 0.30 -6.24
N ALA A 181 8.31 1.15 -5.28
CA ALA A 181 7.81 2.49 -5.55
C ALA A 181 8.87 3.35 -6.25
N LEU A 182 10.13 3.25 -5.82
CA LEU A 182 11.27 3.93 -6.46
C LEU A 182 11.42 3.51 -7.93
N GLY A 183 11.40 2.20 -8.21
CA GLY A 183 11.45 1.68 -9.57
C GLY A 183 10.30 2.19 -10.45
N LEU A 184 9.08 2.21 -9.91
CA LEU A 184 7.89 2.69 -10.60
C LEU A 184 7.97 4.20 -10.90
N VAL A 185 8.32 5.02 -9.90
CA VAL A 185 8.40 6.48 -10.05
C VAL A 185 9.55 6.88 -11.00
N ALA A 186 10.69 6.21 -10.90
CA ALA A 186 11.81 6.42 -11.82
C ALA A 186 11.47 5.98 -13.25
N GLY A 187 10.82 4.82 -13.42
CA GLY A 187 10.35 4.32 -14.72
C GLY A 187 9.32 5.23 -15.38
N ALA A 188 8.55 5.99 -14.58
CA ALA A 188 7.67 7.04 -15.06
C ALA A 188 8.43 8.31 -15.53
N GLY A 189 9.74 8.39 -15.34
CA GLY A 189 10.57 9.54 -15.74
C GLY A 189 10.41 10.76 -14.84
N ILE A 190 9.99 10.57 -13.58
CA ILE A 190 9.90 11.65 -12.59
C ILE A 190 11.30 11.93 -12.05
N TRP A 191 11.67 13.21 -11.94
CA TRP A 191 12.95 13.61 -11.38
C TRP A 191 12.99 13.39 -9.87
N LEU A 192 13.99 12.63 -9.41
CA LEU A 192 14.13 12.22 -8.00
C LEU A 192 15.31 12.89 -7.27
N GLY A 193 16.07 13.75 -7.96
CA GLY A 193 17.28 14.36 -7.40
C GLY A 193 18.36 13.31 -7.11
N HIS A 194 19.15 13.54 -6.06
CA HIS A 194 20.11 12.56 -5.58
C HIS A 194 19.40 11.43 -4.81
N VAL A 195 19.44 10.21 -5.36
CA VAL A 195 18.80 9.04 -4.77
C VAL A 195 19.80 8.23 -3.93
N VAL A 196 19.41 7.89 -2.71
CA VAL A 196 20.07 6.88 -1.87
C VAL A 196 19.15 5.67 -1.70
N VAL A 197 19.72 4.47 -1.79
CA VAL A 197 19.01 3.22 -1.48
C VAL A 197 19.70 2.54 -0.30
N VAL A 198 18.96 2.31 0.77
CA VAL A 198 19.41 1.51 1.92
C VAL A 198 18.97 0.06 1.67
N GLY A 199 19.93 -0.81 1.34
CA GLY A 199 19.66 -2.19 0.93
C GLY A 199 20.28 -2.55 -0.41
N GLU A 200 19.52 -3.19 -1.30
CA GLU A 200 20.00 -3.63 -2.60
C GLU A 200 19.72 -2.62 -3.72
N PRO A 201 20.52 -2.61 -4.81
CA PRO A 201 20.25 -1.75 -5.96
C PRO A 201 18.87 -2.03 -6.58
N VAL A 202 18.12 -0.97 -6.89
CA VAL A 202 16.85 -1.08 -7.62
C VAL A 202 17.13 -1.09 -9.14
N PRO A 203 16.69 -2.12 -9.89
CA PRO A 203 16.93 -2.20 -11.32
C PRO A 203 16.42 -0.97 -12.10
N GLY A 204 17.24 -0.44 -13.00
CA GLY A 204 16.88 0.71 -13.83
C GLY A 204 16.97 2.07 -13.14
N VAL A 205 17.40 2.12 -11.88
CA VAL A 205 17.52 3.38 -11.11
C VAL A 205 18.97 3.66 -10.77
N GLN A 206 19.46 4.85 -11.13
CA GLN A 206 20.78 5.33 -10.72
C GLN A 206 20.70 5.87 -9.29
N ALA A 207 21.36 5.21 -8.34
CA ALA A 207 21.35 5.60 -6.95
C ALA A 207 22.68 5.28 -6.25
N THR A 208 22.96 6.00 -5.15
CA THR A 208 23.98 5.60 -4.18
C THR A 208 23.42 4.49 -3.31
N VAL A 209 23.98 3.28 -3.39
CA VAL A 209 23.54 2.15 -2.56
C VAL A 209 24.38 2.09 -1.30
N VAL A 210 23.72 2.00 -0.15
CA VAL A 210 24.34 1.93 1.18
C VAL A 210 23.79 0.73 1.94
N SER A 211 24.60 0.15 2.81
CA SER A 211 24.23 -0.98 3.66
C SER A 211 24.38 -0.62 5.14
N GLY A 212 23.57 -1.27 5.97
CA GLY A 212 23.56 -1.07 7.41
C GLY A 212 22.13 -0.92 7.95
N GLU A 213 22.03 -0.67 9.25
CA GLU A 213 20.76 -0.48 9.95
C GLU A 213 20.27 0.96 9.77
N LEU A 214 19.03 1.14 9.30
CA LEU A 214 18.42 2.47 9.21
C LEU A 214 18.25 3.07 10.62
N VAL A 215 18.80 4.26 10.85
CA VAL A 215 18.70 4.96 12.15
C VAL A 215 17.64 6.04 12.13
N ARG A 216 17.66 6.92 11.13
CA ARG A 216 16.73 8.07 11.00
C ARG A 216 16.82 8.71 9.61
N PHE A 217 15.82 9.54 9.33
CA PHE A 217 15.86 10.52 8.25
C PHE A 217 16.03 11.92 8.82
N GLU A 218 16.84 12.76 8.17
CA GLU A 218 17.08 14.15 8.54
C GLU A 218 16.51 15.09 7.48
N GLY A 219 15.92 16.20 7.93
CA GLY A 219 15.31 17.23 7.08
C GLY A 219 14.20 17.98 7.82
N VAL A 220 13.62 18.99 7.16
CA VAL A 220 12.53 19.82 7.74
C VAL A 220 11.17 19.43 7.18
N ASP A 221 10.93 19.60 5.88
CA ASP A 221 9.70 19.18 5.18
C ASP A 221 9.91 17.93 4.31
N ARG A 222 11.12 17.79 3.78
CA ARG A 222 11.56 16.68 2.94
C ARG A 222 12.86 16.08 3.46
N VAL A 223 13.16 14.86 3.03
CA VAL A 223 14.46 14.25 3.32
C VAL A 223 15.59 15.08 2.70
N GLU A 224 16.61 15.32 3.49
CA GLU A 224 17.88 15.94 3.09
C GLU A 224 19.06 15.00 3.31
N ALA A 225 18.92 14.03 4.23
CA ALA A 225 19.84 12.93 4.40
C ALA A 225 19.16 11.72 5.06
N VAL A 226 19.74 10.54 4.83
CA VAL A 226 19.47 9.33 5.61
C VAL A 226 20.69 8.99 6.45
N VAL A 227 20.46 8.53 7.68
CA VAL A 227 21.52 8.07 8.57
C VAL A 227 21.40 6.56 8.77
N VAL A 228 22.51 5.86 8.52
CA VAL A 228 22.61 4.41 8.58
C VAL A 228 23.74 4.03 9.52
N ARG A 229 23.53 3.03 10.37
CA ARG A 229 24.55 2.46 11.24
C ARG A 229 25.23 1.29 10.55
N ASP A 230 26.54 1.37 10.39
CA ASP A 230 27.33 0.31 9.76
C ASP A 230 27.58 -0.89 10.70
N GLY A 231 28.23 -1.93 10.18
CA GLY A 231 28.57 -3.13 10.96
C GLY A 231 29.58 -2.89 12.09
N ALA A 232 30.24 -1.74 12.15
CA ALA A 232 31.10 -1.32 13.26
C ALA A 232 30.34 -0.50 14.32
N GLY A 233 29.03 -0.27 14.12
CA GLY A 233 28.19 0.52 15.01
C GLY A 233 28.32 2.03 14.80
N GLN A 234 28.99 2.49 13.74
CA GLN A 234 29.17 3.90 13.46
C GLN A 234 28.02 4.43 12.60
N GLU A 235 27.48 5.60 12.98
CA GLU A 235 26.47 6.28 12.18
C GLU A 235 27.11 7.03 11.01
N GLN A 236 26.64 6.74 9.81
CA GLN A 236 27.04 7.38 8.57
C GLN A 236 25.88 8.17 7.99
N ARG A 237 26.14 9.44 7.66
CA ARG A 237 25.16 10.35 7.09
C ARG A 237 25.32 10.42 5.58
N HIS A 238 24.23 10.16 4.85
CA HIS A 238 24.20 10.18 3.39
C HIS A 238 23.20 11.24 2.91
N PRO A 239 23.68 12.40 2.40
CA PRO A 239 22.82 13.40 1.78
C PRO A 239 22.02 12.83 0.62
N CYS A 240 20.75 13.20 0.49
CA CYS A 240 19.88 12.78 -0.61
C CYS A 240 18.63 13.65 -0.72
N ASP A 241 18.02 13.65 -1.90
CA ASP A 241 16.72 14.24 -2.19
C ASP A 241 15.59 13.21 -2.11
N THR A 242 15.91 11.95 -2.39
CA THR A 242 15.00 10.80 -2.34
C THR A 242 15.74 9.64 -1.70
N VAL A 243 15.06 8.90 -0.84
CA VAL A 243 15.58 7.68 -0.25
C VAL A 243 14.61 6.53 -0.43
N ALA A 244 15.13 5.36 -0.79
CA ALA A 244 14.39 4.11 -0.69
C ALA A 244 15.03 3.18 0.34
N VAL A 245 14.21 2.47 1.10
CA VAL A 245 14.67 1.58 2.18
C VAL A 245 14.05 0.21 2.03
N GLN A 246 14.89 -0.81 1.97
CA GLN A 246 14.48 -2.21 1.92
C GLN A 246 14.52 -2.82 3.32
N LEU A 247 13.35 -3.05 3.90
CA LEU A 247 13.20 -3.58 5.28
C LEU A 247 12.60 -4.99 5.34
N GLY A 248 12.43 -5.63 4.18
CA GLY A 248 11.75 -6.91 4.04
C GLY A 248 10.30 -6.77 3.54
N LEU A 249 9.61 -7.90 3.51
CA LEU A 249 8.29 -8.06 2.93
C LEU A 249 7.30 -8.62 3.96
N HIS A 250 6.07 -8.12 3.91
CA HIS A 250 4.91 -8.69 4.59
C HIS A 250 3.92 -9.26 3.56
N PRO A 251 3.58 -10.56 3.60
CA PRO A 251 2.67 -11.16 2.63
C PRO A 251 1.27 -10.53 2.71
N ARG A 252 0.62 -10.26 1.56
CA ARG A 252 -0.76 -9.77 1.51
C ARG A 252 -1.76 -10.91 1.66
N ASP A 253 -1.66 -11.66 2.75
CA ASP A 253 -2.34 -12.94 2.97
C ASP A 253 -3.72 -12.81 3.66
N ALA A 254 -4.23 -11.60 3.86
CA ALA A 254 -5.45 -11.35 4.64
C ALA A 254 -6.65 -12.17 4.13
N LEU A 255 -6.83 -12.28 2.81
CA LEU A 255 -7.88 -13.10 2.20
C LEU A 255 -7.70 -14.60 2.51
N ARG A 256 -6.46 -15.10 2.49
CA ARG A 256 -6.14 -16.49 2.87
C ARG A 256 -6.45 -16.75 4.34
N ARG A 257 -6.25 -15.76 5.23
CA ARG A 257 -6.64 -15.86 6.65
C ARG A 257 -8.15 -15.81 6.85
N MET A 258 -8.89 -15.03 6.07
CA MET A 258 -10.37 -15.02 6.10
C MET A 258 -10.96 -16.38 5.67
N GLY A 259 -10.32 -17.05 4.72
CA GLY A 259 -10.71 -18.38 4.24
C GLY A 259 -10.21 -19.55 5.11
N HIS A 260 -10.00 -19.35 6.41
CA HIS A 260 -9.56 -20.43 7.30
C HIS A 260 -10.53 -21.63 7.24
N ASP A 261 -9.98 -22.85 7.17
CA ASP A 261 -10.72 -24.11 6.98
C ASP A 261 -11.55 -24.26 5.69
N LEU A 262 -11.40 -23.32 4.74
CA LEU A 262 -11.95 -23.41 3.39
C LEU A 262 -10.85 -23.86 2.41
N PRO A 263 -11.19 -24.33 1.19
CA PRO A 263 -10.19 -24.68 0.18
C PRO A 263 -9.55 -23.43 -0.41
N VAL A 264 -8.70 -22.77 0.38
CA VAL A 264 -7.99 -21.55 0.04
C VAL A 264 -6.51 -21.75 0.24
N ARG A 265 -5.72 -21.45 -0.79
CA ARG A 265 -4.26 -21.47 -0.68
C ARG A 265 -3.65 -20.18 -1.22
N ALA A 266 -2.50 -19.82 -0.66
CA ALA A 266 -1.71 -18.72 -1.18
C ALA A 266 -0.61 -19.24 -2.13
N VAL A 267 -0.21 -18.42 -3.09
CA VAL A 267 0.92 -18.69 -4.01
C VAL A 267 1.80 -17.46 -4.17
N GLY A 268 3.03 -17.67 -4.65
CA GLY A 268 4.01 -16.60 -4.82
C GLY A 268 4.32 -15.91 -3.49
N GLU A 269 4.51 -14.59 -3.54
CA GLU A 269 4.88 -13.83 -2.35
C GLU A 269 3.80 -13.82 -1.25
N ALA A 270 2.53 -14.05 -1.61
CA ALA A 270 1.44 -14.15 -0.64
C ALA A 270 1.54 -15.41 0.24
N ALA A 271 2.36 -16.40 -0.15
CA ALA A 271 2.61 -17.62 0.62
C ALA A 271 3.87 -17.56 1.49
N LEU A 272 4.62 -16.46 1.43
CA LEU A 272 5.86 -16.30 2.22
C LEU A 272 5.55 -16.13 3.70
N ALA A 273 6.53 -16.44 4.55
CA ALA A 273 6.51 -15.95 5.91
C ALA A 273 6.77 -14.43 5.89
N SER A 274 6.14 -13.70 6.82
CA SER A 274 6.47 -12.29 7.02
C SER A 274 7.90 -12.16 7.51
N ASP A 275 8.66 -11.23 6.93
CA ASP A 275 9.85 -10.72 7.57
C ASP A 275 9.44 -10.01 8.87
N ILE A 276 10.29 -10.12 9.89
CA ILE A 276 10.13 -9.42 11.16
C ILE A 276 11.29 -8.42 11.24
N PRO A 277 11.01 -7.11 11.16
CA PRO A 277 12.06 -6.11 11.27
C PRO A 277 12.60 -6.06 12.70
N THR A 278 13.78 -5.47 12.88
CA THR A 278 14.28 -5.15 14.21
C THR A 278 13.25 -4.32 14.97
N CYS A 279 13.05 -4.62 16.26
CA CYS A 279 12.14 -3.86 17.11
C CYS A 279 12.57 -2.38 17.12
N PRO A 280 11.70 -1.44 16.71
CA PRO A 280 12.06 -0.03 16.63
C PRO A 280 12.20 0.58 18.03
N GLY A 281 13.22 1.41 18.23
CA GLY A 281 13.41 2.16 19.48
C GLY A 281 12.68 3.50 19.53
N GLU A 282 12.36 4.09 18.39
CA GLU A 282 11.66 5.38 18.28
C GLU A 282 10.96 5.47 16.92
N GLY A 283 9.91 6.29 16.81
CA GLY A 283 9.24 6.60 15.54
C GLY A 283 7.73 6.38 15.60
N LEU A 284 7.08 6.53 14.44
CA LEU A 284 5.65 6.27 14.29
C LEU A 284 5.43 4.85 13.78
N ILE A 285 4.80 4.03 14.62
CA ILE A 285 4.43 2.65 14.27
C ILE A 285 3.20 2.64 13.38
N CYS A 286 2.19 3.45 13.70
CA CYS A 286 0.96 3.46 12.92
C CYS A 286 0.60 4.88 12.46
N PRO A 287 1.08 5.30 11.28
CA PRO A 287 0.91 6.66 10.78
C PRO A 287 -0.54 7.11 10.64
N CYS A 288 -1.46 6.21 10.26
CA CYS A 288 -2.88 6.54 10.12
C CYS A 288 -3.53 6.98 11.43
N SER A 289 -3.11 6.37 12.54
CA SER A 289 -3.68 6.58 13.87
C SER A 289 -2.80 7.48 14.73
N GLY A 290 -1.67 7.96 14.21
CA GLY A 290 -0.71 8.78 14.94
C GLY A 290 0.00 8.07 16.10
N VAL A 291 0.08 6.73 16.08
CA VAL A 291 0.63 5.95 17.20
C VAL A 291 2.15 5.81 17.08
N SER A 292 2.87 6.22 18.13
CA SER A 292 4.32 6.11 18.23
C SER A 292 4.80 4.86 18.97
N VAL A 293 6.11 4.57 18.91
CA VAL A 293 6.76 3.56 19.77
C VAL A 293 6.47 3.85 21.25
N ALA A 294 6.65 5.10 21.68
CA ALA A 294 6.42 5.52 23.06
C ALA A 294 4.96 5.31 23.52
N ASP A 295 3.99 5.44 22.62
CA ASP A 295 2.58 5.14 22.94
C ASP A 295 2.37 3.66 23.20
N LEU A 296 3.00 2.78 22.41
CA LEU A 296 2.91 1.33 22.65
C LEU A 296 3.60 0.95 23.95
N GLU A 297 4.79 1.48 24.23
CA GLU A 297 5.52 1.24 25.48
C GLU A 297 4.70 1.66 26.70
N ARG A 298 4.09 2.85 26.65
CA ARG A 298 3.21 3.35 27.71
C ARG A 298 2.02 2.42 27.95
N ILE A 299 1.41 1.88 26.90
CA ILE A 299 0.27 0.94 27.02
C ILE A 299 0.74 -0.42 27.54
N TRP A 300 1.90 -0.88 27.11
CA TRP A 300 2.53 -2.10 27.62
C TRP A 300 2.80 -1.99 29.13
N ASP A 301 3.40 -0.88 29.59
CA ASP A 301 3.67 -0.61 31.01
C ASP A 301 2.42 -0.51 31.89
N GLN A 302 1.26 -0.24 31.28
CA GLN A 302 -0.05 -0.27 31.96
C GLN A 302 -0.60 -1.70 32.14
N GLY A 303 0.11 -2.72 31.65
CA GLY A 303 -0.23 -4.14 31.79
C GLY A 303 -1.01 -4.74 30.62
N PHE A 304 -1.15 -4.00 29.51
CA PHE A 304 -1.78 -4.53 28.30
C PHE A 304 -0.74 -5.31 27.48
N HIS A 305 -0.65 -6.63 27.70
CA HIS A 305 0.33 -7.50 27.03
C HIS A 305 -0.26 -8.37 25.91
N GLU A 306 -1.56 -8.27 25.66
CA GLU A 306 -2.23 -8.98 24.57
C GLU A 306 -2.40 -8.06 23.37
N MET A 307 -2.04 -8.54 22.17
CA MET A 307 -2.10 -7.77 20.92
C MET A 307 -3.46 -7.07 20.72
N GLU A 308 -4.55 -7.79 20.98
CA GLU A 308 -5.91 -7.28 20.85
C GLU A 308 -6.22 -6.14 21.83
N LEU A 309 -5.66 -6.20 23.04
CA LEU A 309 -5.81 -5.13 24.03
C LEU A 309 -4.93 -3.93 23.69
N VAL A 310 -3.68 -4.16 23.28
CA VAL A 310 -2.77 -3.11 22.80
C VAL A 310 -3.40 -2.36 21.62
N LYS A 311 -3.94 -3.09 20.63
CA LYS A 311 -4.68 -2.53 19.49
C LYS A 311 -5.84 -1.65 19.93
N ARG A 312 -6.69 -2.11 20.85
CA ARG A 312 -7.86 -1.34 21.32
C ARG A 312 -7.45 -0.11 22.15
N ALA A 313 -6.42 -0.23 22.96
CA ALA A 313 -5.95 0.86 23.82
C ALA A 313 -5.22 1.97 23.03
N THR A 314 -4.59 1.62 21.91
CA THR A 314 -3.78 2.55 21.10
C THR A 314 -4.47 3.00 19.82
N LEU A 315 -5.45 2.24 19.33
CA LEU A 315 -6.02 2.37 17.98
C LEU A 315 -5.01 2.08 16.85
N ALA A 316 -3.86 1.46 17.17
CA ALA A 316 -2.94 0.98 16.15
C ALA A 316 -3.64 -0.07 15.26
N GLY A 317 -3.45 0.03 13.95
CA GLY A 317 -4.06 -0.88 12.97
C GLY A 317 -5.55 -0.67 12.70
N THR A 318 -6.19 0.38 13.23
CA THR A 318 -7.61 0.69 12.95
C THR A 318 -7.82 1.80 11.93
N GLY A 319 -6.74 2.42 11.44
CA GLY A 319 -6.80 3.50 10.46
C GLY A 319 -7.10 3.03 9.04
N THR A 320 -6.99 3.93 8.06
CA THR A 320 -7.34 3.69 6.64
C THR A 320 -6.50 2.59 5.98
N CYS A 321 -5.28 2.33 6.44
CA CYS A 321 -4.47 1.19 5.98
C CYS A 321 -4.85 -0.15 6.62
N GLN A 322 -5.75 -0.16 7.62
CA GLN A 322 -6.15 -1.36 8.38
C GLN A 322 -4.97 -2.15 8.98
N GLY A 323 -3.88 -1.45 9.31
CA GLY A 323 -2.67 -2.04 9.85
C GLY A 323 -1.68 -2.58 8.82
N SER A 324 -1.89 -2.37 7.51
CA SER A 324 -1.00 -2.92 6.47
C SER A 324 0.45 -2.39 6.52
N VAL A 325 0.69 -1.27 7.19
CA VAL A 325 2.01 -0.65 7.38
C VAL A 325 2.29 -0.33 8.85
N CYS A 326 1.54 -1.00 9.72
CA CYS A 326 1.73 -1.06 11.16
C CYS A 326 2.10 -2.52 11.48
#